data_AF-A0A024FMF9-F1
#
_entry.id   AF-A0A024FMF9-F1
#
_cell.length_a   1.000
_cell.length_b   1.000
_cell.length_c   1.000
_cell.angle_alpha   90.00
_cell.angle_beta   90.00
_cell.angle_gamma   90.00
#
_symmetry.space_group_name_H-M   'P 1'
#
loop_
_entity.id
_entity.type
_entity.pdbx_description
1 polymer ?
#
loop_
_entity_poly.entity_id
_entity_poly.type
_entity_poly.pdbx_seq_one_letter_code
_entity_poly.pdbx_strand_id
1 'polypeptide(L)'
;MKTFYQKKGKVVSVWESDNASEKQFKNLSGQSPNLIHIATHGFFFENSEKSKTSIDDEVSNIYRSSKDPLLRSGLILSGANQAWGNNNFYSDNEDGILTAMEIANLDLSNTSIVVLSACETGLGDINGSEGVYGLQRAFKMAGVDTLIMSLWQVPDKETAIFMETLYKNWTKNNTIRAAFIETQRNLSRKYKDDPFKWAAFVLLE
;
A
#
# COMPACT_ATOMS: atom_id res chain seq x y z
N MET A 1 7.54 0.33 -15.71
CA MET A 1 7.94 -0.89 -14.97
C MET A 1 7.80 -2.18 -15.79
N LYS A 2 6.60 -2.49 -16.33
CA LYS A 2 6.33 -3.69 -17.16
C LYS A 2 7.37 -3.95 -18.26
N THR A 3 7.55 -3.00 -19.17
CA THR A 3 8.49 -3.08 -20.29
C THR A 3 9.93 -3.29 -19.84
N PHE A 4 10.29 -2.82 -18.64
CA PHE A 4 11.66 -2.91 -18.11
C PHE A 4 11.97 -4.31 -17.59
N TYR A 5 11.07 -4.92 -16.80
CA TYR A 5 11.24 -6.29 -16.30
C TYR A 5 11.03 -7.35 -17.39
N GLN A 6 10.12 -7.11 -18.34
CA GLN A 6 9.93 -8.00 -19.49
C GLN A 6 11.19 -8.08 -20.37
N LYS A 7 11.87 -6.96 -20.60
CA LYS A 7 13.17 -6.93 -21.31
C LYS A 7 14.27 -7.74 -20.61
N LYS A 8 14.10 -8.07 -19.33
CA LYS A 8 15.02 -8.89 -18.53
C LYS A 8 14.56 -10.35 -18.40
N GLY A 9 13.55 -10.78 -19.18
CA GLY A 9 13.04 -12.15 -19.17
C GLY A 9 12.28 -12.52 -17.91
N LYS A 10 11.84 -11.52 -17.11
CA LYS A 10 11.00 -11.76 -15.93
C LYS A 10 9.53 -11.80 -16.36
N VAL A 11 8.78 -12.73 -15.78
CA VAL A 11 7.31 -12.78 -15.92
C VAL A 11 6.74 -11.61 -15.13
N VAL A 12 5.89 -10.81 -15.77
CA VAL A 12 5.25 -9.64 -15.16
C VAL A 12 3.76 -9.70 -15.47
N SER A 13 2.94 -9.88 -14.44
CA SER A 13 1.51 -9.59 -14.46
C SER A 13 1.30 -8.11 -14.14
N VAL A 14 0.35 -7.48 -14.83
CA VAL A 14 -0.08 -6.11 -14.54
C VAL A 14 -1.60 -6.12 -14.53
N TRP A 15 -2.17 -5.61 -13.45
CA TRP A 15 -3.61 -5.47 -13.24
C TRP A 15 -3.93 -3.98 -13.14
N GLU A 16 -4.80 -3.52 -14.01
CA GLU A 16 -5.23 -2.12 -14.13
C GLU A 16 -6.76 -2.10 -14.32
N SER A 17 -7.39 -0.99 -13.93
CA SER A 17 -8.85 -0.80 -14.02
C SER A 17 -9.61 -1.98 -13.40
N ASP A 18 -10.59 -2.55 -14.10
CA ASP A 18 -11.45 -3.66 -13.63
C ASP A 18 -10.68 -4.93 -13.23
N ASN A 19 -9.44 -5.10 -13.70
CA ASN A 19 -8.60 -6.23 -13.30
C ASN A 19 -7.89 -5.98 -11.97
N ALA A 20 -7.70 -4.74 -11.54
CA ALA A 20 -7.11 -4.43 -10.24
C ALA A 20 -8.16 -4.62 -9.12
N SER A 21 -8.70 -5.83 -9.00
CA SER A 21 -9.75 -6.18 -8.05
C SER A 21 -9.20 -6.87 -6.81
N GLU A 22 -10.00 -6.80 -5.75
CA GLU A 22 -9.76 -7.49 -4.48
C GLU A 22 -9.59 -9.00 -4.67
N LYS A 23 -10.45 -9.64 -5.48
CA LYS A 23 -10.36 -11.06 -5.85
C LYS A 23 -9.01 -11.45 -6.40
N GLN A 24 -8.51 -10.67 -7.36
CA GLN A 24 -7.25 -10.99 -8.02
C GLN A 24 -6.11 -10.94 -7.02
N PHE A 25 -6.14 -9.98 -6.10
CA PHE A 25 -5.16 -9.89 -5.03
C PHE A 25 -5.26 -11.07 -4.04
N LYS A 26 -6.46 -11.40 -3.56
CA LYS A 26 -6.68 -12.53 -2.63
C LYS A 26 -6.23 -13.87 -3.24
N ASN A 27 -6.39 -14.04 -4.55
CA ASN A 27 -5.93 -15.23 -5.28
C ASN A 27 -4.40 -15.40 -5.30
N LEU A 28 -3.61 -14.42 -4.86
CA LEU A 28 -2.17 -14.58 -4.69
C LEU A 28 -1.81 -15.46 -3.48
N SER A 29 -2.74 -15.67 -2.54
CA SER A 29 -2.48 -16.48 -1.34
C SER A 29 -1.95 -17.87 -1.69
N GLY A 30 -0.79 -18.24 -1.14
CA GLY A 30 -0.09 -19.51 -1.37
C GLY A 30 0.69 -19.60 -2.68
N GLN A 31 0.58 -18.60 -3.56
CA GLN A 31 1.23 -18.58 -4.88
C GLN A 31 1.73 -17.17 -5.27
N SER A 32 2.02 -16.34 -4.27
CA SER A 32 2.37 -14.94 -4.48
C SER A 32 3.70 -14.80 -5.23
N PRO A 33 3.87 -13.75 -6.06
CA PRO A 33 5.13 -13.50 -6.73
C PRO A 33 6.18 -12.96 -5.75
N ASN A 34 7.45 -13.00 -6.14
CA ASN A 34 8.54 -12.49 -5.30
C ASN A 34 8.48 -10.97 -5.04
N LEU A 35 7.93 -10.19 -5.98
CA LEU A 35 7.77 -8.75 -5.89
C LEU A 35 6.32 -8.38 -6.21
N ILE A 36 5.69 -7.61 -5.31
CA ILE A 36 4.39 -6.98 -5.52
C ILE A 36 4.58 -5.46 -5.49
N HIS A 37 4.07 -4.75 -6.49
CA HIS A 37 3.99 -3.28 -6.50
C HIS A 37 2.52 -2.88 -6.53
N ILE A 38 2.10 -2.09 -5.55
CA ILE A 38 0.74 -1.57 -5.41
C ILE A 38 0.77 -0.05 -5.57
N ALA A 39 0.07 0.44 -6.59
CA ALA A 39 -0.03 1.86 -6.95
C ALA A 39 -1.49 2.32 -6.95
N THR A 40 -2.20 2.07 -5.85
CA THR A 40 -3.61 2.45 -5.68
C THR A 40 -3.79 3.52 -4.59
N HIS A 41 -4.97 3.69 -4.01
CA HIS A 41 -5.18 4.53 -2.83
C HIS A 41 -5.26 3.67 -1.56
N GLY A 42 -4.57 4.08 -0.50
CA GLY A 42 -4.80 3.55 0.84
C GLY A 42 -5.85 4.37 1.57
N PHE A 43 -6.42 3.81 2.64
CA PHE A 43 -7.19 4.58 3.61
C PHE A 43 -6.78 4.19 5.04
N PHE A 44 -6.99 5.12 5.95
CA PHE A 44 -6.85 4.90 7.39
C PHE A 44 -7.88 5.74 8.15
N PHE A 45 -8.54 5.15 9.16
CA PHE A 45 -9.46 5.84 10.05
C PHE A 45 -8.97 5.80 11.51
N GLU A 46 -8.89 6.97 12.15
CA GLU A 46 -8.60 7.11 13.59
C GLU A 46 -9.72 6.52 14.45
N ASN A 47 -9.38 6.05 15.66
CA ASN A 47 -10.38 5.55 16.59
C ASN A 47 -11.31 6.69 17.06
N SER A 48 -12.62 6.54 16.81
CA SER A 48 -13.61 7.61 16.91
C SER A 48 -14.10 7.94 18.33
N GLU A 49 -13.38 7.59 19.40
CA GLU A 49 -13.78 8.04 20.75
C GLU A 49 -13.68 9.57 20.93
N LYS A 50 -13.06 10.30 19.98
CA LYS A 50 -12.90 11.77 20.04
C LYS A 50 -13.72 12.60 19.03
N SER A 51 -14.48 12.00 18.10
CA SER A 51 -15.23 12.77 17.09
C SER A 51 -16.76 12.56 17.19
N LYS A 52 -17.37 13.10 18.25
CA LYS A 52 -18.84 13.21 18.37
C LYS A 52 -19.31 14.65 18.15
N THR A 53 -19.06 15.25 16.98
CA THR A 53 -19.56 16.60 16.69
C THR A 53 -19.77 16.85 15.19
N SER A 54 -20.70 16.14 14.56
CA SER A 54 -21.51 16.69 13.45
C SER A 54 -22.62 15.72 13.08
N ILE A 55 -23.83 16.25 12.91
CA ILE A 55 -25.12 15.55 12.75
C ILE A 55 -25.33 15.06 11.30
N ASP A 56 -24.30 15.11 10.44
CA ASP A 56 -24.40 14.73 9.01
C ASP A 56 -23.86 13.31 8.71
N ASP A 57 -23.45 12.53 9.72
CA ASP A 57 -22.85 11.19 9.58
C ASP A 57 -23.89 10.03 9.50
N GLU A 58 -24.95 10.16 8.70
CA GLU A 58 -25.98 9.09 8.54
C GLU A 58 -25.52 7.88 7.69
N VAL A 59 -24.26 7.84 7.24
CA VAL A 59 -23.63 6.64 6.67
C VAL A 59 -22.37 6.34 7.46
N SER A 60 -22.53 5.77 8.66
CA SER A 60 -21.41 5.27 9.45
C SER A 60 -20.75 4.11 8.72
N ASN A 61 -19.73 4.39 7.91
CA ASN A 61 -18.93 3.36 7.26
C ASN A 61 -18.37 2.41 8.34
N ILE A 62 -18.65 1.10 8.22
CA ILE A 62 -18.27 0.08 9.21
C ILE A 62 -16.77 0.03 9.48
N TYR A 63 -15.97 0.45 8.50
CA TYR A 63 -14.52 0.59 8.62
C TYR A 63 -14.11 1.72 9.56
N ARG A 64 -14.92 2.77 9.70
CA ARG A 64 -14.64 3.92 10.58
C ARG A 64 -15.04 3.65 12.04
N SER A 65 -16.10 2.87 12.25
CA SER A 65 -16.62 2.53 13.58
C SER A 65 -16.01 1.27 14.20
N SER A 66 -15.21 0.51 13.44
CA SER A 66 -14.57 -0.71 13.92
C SER A 66 -13.57 -0.42 15.03
N LYS A 67 -13.61 -1.24 16.10
CA LYS A 67 -12.61 -1.21 17.17
C LYS A 67 -11.28 -1.84 16.75
N ASP A 68 -11.28 -2.70 15.73
CA ASP A 68 -10.07 -3.37 15.25
C ASP A 68 -9.27 -2.45 14.29
N PRO A 69 -8.02 -2.08 14.63
CA PRO A 69 -7.18 -1.25 13.76
C PRO A 69 -6.95 -1.81 12.36
N LEU A 70 -6.97 -3.15 12.19
CA LEU A 70 -6.78 -3.78 10.88
C LEU A 70 -7.99 -3.63 9.96
N LEU A 71 -9.19 -3.44 10.50
CA LEU A 71 -10.38 -3.13 9.71
C LEU A 71 -10.50 -1.63 9.39
N ARG A 72 -9.78 -0.77 10.12
CA ARG A 72 -9.77 0.68 9.89
C ARG A 72 -8.76 1.13 8.85
N SER A 73 -8.05 0.20 8.21
CA SER A 73 -7.05 0.49 7.19
C SER A 73 -7.10 -0.52 6.07
N GLY A 74 -6.77 -0.10 4.86
CA GLY A 74 -6.85 -0.97 3.69
C GLY A 74 -6.43 -0.28 2.41
N LEU A 75 -6.60 -1.01 1.31
CA LEU A 75 -6.36 -0.56 -0.05
C LEU A 75 -7.70 -0.46 -0.79
N ILE A 76 -7.89 0.63 -1.51
CA ILE A 76 -9.03 0.85 -2.39
C ILE A 76 -8.69 0.23 -3.75
N LEU A 77 -9.54 -0.64 -4.25
CA LEU A 77 -9.36 -1.38 -5.50
C LEU A 77 -10.56 -1.14 -6.43
N SER A 78 -10.55 -1.78 -7.60
CA SER A 78 -11.67 -1.67 -8.53
C SER A 78 -12.97 -2.18 -7.90
N GLY A 79 -14.06 -1.45 -8.09
CA GLY A 79 -15.37 -1.72 -7.49
C GLY A 79 -15.66 -0.94 -6.20
N ALA A 80 -14.65 -0.32 -5.57
CA ALA A 80 -14.79 0.36 -4.28
C ALA A 80 -15.81 1.51 -4.27
N ASN A 81 -16.04 2.16 -5.42
CA ASN A 81 -17.03 3.23 -5.56
C ASN A 81 -18.46 2.75 -5.27
N GLN A 82 -18.75 1.46 -5.46
CA GLN A 82 -20.06 0.87 -5.18
C GLN A 82 -20.24 0.63 -3.68
N ALA A 83 -19.19 0.19 -2.99
CA ALA A 83 -19.19 -0.07 -1.55
C ALA A 83 -19.15 1.23 -0.71
N TRP A 84 -18.48 2.28 -1.20
CA TRP A 84 -18.35 3.55 -0.48
C TRP A 84 -19.63 4.40 -0.51
N GLY A 85 -20.42 4.28 -1.59
CA GLY A 85 -21.61 5.13 -1.82
C GLY A 85 -22.95 4.49 -1.41
N ASN A 86 -23.04 3.17 -1.38
CA ASN A 86 -24.26 2.45 -1.06
C ASN A 86 -23.93 1.32 -0.08
N ASN A 87 -24.66 1.22 1.04
CA ASN A 87 -24.56 0.13 2.03
C ASN A 87 -24.88 -1.29 1.47
N ASN A 88 -24.77 -1.50 0.15
CA ASN A 88 -24.95 -2.79 -0.49
C ASN A 88 -23.60 -3.49 -0.60
N PHE A 89 -23.30 -4.28 0.42
CA PHE A 89 -22.25 -5.28 0.37
C PHE A 89 -22.72 -6.40 -0.57
N TYR A 90 -21.98 -6.63 -1.66
CA TYR A 90 -22.15 -7.87 -2.42
C TYR A 90 -21.85 -9.04 -1.48
N SER A 91 -22.68 -10.08 -1.53
CA SER A 91 -22.66 -11.26 -0.65
C SER A 91 -21.39 -12.11 -0.71
N ASP A 92 -20.36 -11.69 -1.44
CA ASP A 92 -19.27 -12.54 -1.92
C ASP A 92 -17.85 -12.05 -1.53
N ASN A 93 -17.70 -11.17 -0.52
CA ASN A 93 -16.39 -10.63 -0.08
C ASN A 93 -15.60 -9.87 -1.17
N GLU A 94 -16.30 -9.19 -2.08
CA GLU A 94 -15.73 -8.43 -3.20
C GLU A 94 -16.40 -7.06 -3.26
N ASP A 95 -16.04 -6.19 -2.32
CA ASP A 95 -16.55 -4.82 -2.22
C ASP A 95 -15.55 -3.80 -2.79
N GLY A 96 -14.37 -4.27 -3.21
CA GLY A 96 -13.30 -3.44 -3.75
C GLY A 96 -12.47 -2.79 -2.65
N ILE A 97 -12.65 -3.16 -1.39
CA ILE A 97 -11.88 -2.68 -0.24
C ILE A 97 -11.09 -3.85 0.32
N LEU A 98 -9.80 -3.90 -0.01
CA LEU A 98 -8.90 -4.89 0.57
C LEU A 98 -8.38 -4.39 1.93
N THR A 99 -9.00 -4.87 3.01
CA THR A 99 -8.64 -4.46 4.37
C THR A 99 -7.28 -5.03 4.81
N ALA A 100 -6.63 -4.37 5.77
CA ALA A 100 -5.43 -4.90 6.38
C ALA A 100 -5.71 -6.22 7.12
N MET A 101 -6.92 -6.42 7.64
CA MET A 101 -7.33 -7.71 8.23
C MET A 101 -7.31 -8.84 7.19
N GLU A 102 -7.82 -8.59 5.99
CA GLU A 102 -7.81 -9.59 4.92
C GLU A 102 -6.39 -9.88 4.45
N ILE A 103 -5.57 -8.84 4.25
CA ILE A 103 -4.16 -8.99 3.90
C ILE A 103 -3.44 -9.85 4.95
N ALA A 104 -3.67 -9.59 6.25
CA ALA A 104 -3.02 -10.32 7.34
C ALA A 104 -3.35 -11.83 7.36
N ASN A 105 -4.46 -12.23 6.73
CA ASN A 105 -4.91 -13.62 6.62
C ASN A 105 -4.48 -14.30 5.31
N LEU A 106 -3.77 -13.60 4.42
CA LEU A 106 -3.20 -14.20 3.20
C LEU A 106 -1.87 -14.90 3.50
N ASP A 107 -1.54 -15.90 2.69
CA ASP A 107 -0.20 -16.47 2.62
C ASP A 107 0.57 -15.79 1.47
N LEU A 108 1.40 -14.81 1.83
CA LEU A 108 2.30 -14.10 0.93
C LEU A 108 3.77 -14.48 1.19
N SER A 109 4.04 -15.64 1.79
CA SER A 109 5.39 -16.08 2.17
C SER A 109 6.38 -16.21 1.00
N ASN A 110 5.90 -16.32 -0.23
CA ASN A 110 6.73 -16.30 -1.44
C ASN A 110 7.14 -14.88 -1.88
N THR A 111 6.57 -13.83 -1.26
CA THR A 111 6.82 -12.43 -1.57
C THR A 111 7.91 -11.86 -0.68
N SER A 112 9.12 -11.71 -1.24
CA SER A 112 10.20 -11.04 -0.53
C SER A 112 9.96 -9.53 -0.39
N ILE A 113 9.33 -8.88 -1.37
CA ILE A 113 9.19 -7.42 -1.35
C ILE A 113 7.79 -6.97 -1.77
N VAL A 114 7.18 -6.11 -0.96
CA VAL A 114 6.00 -5.31 -1.30
C VAL A 114 6.39 -3.83 -1.41
N VAL A 115 6.03 -3.18 -2.51
CA VAL A 115 6.19 -1.73 -2.71
C VAL A 115 4.81 -1.08 -2.76
N LEU A 116 4.52 -0.25 -1.76
CA LEU A 116 3.32 0.57 -1.67
C LEU A 116 3.69 1.98 -2.16
N SER A 117 3.34 2.31 -3.41
CA SER A 117 3.55 3.64 -3.98
C SER A 117 2.32 4.56 -3.83
N ALA A 118 1.27 4.03 -3.21
CA ALA A 118 0.01 4.66 -2.89
C ALA A 118 0.11 5.76 -1.82
N CYS A 119 -0.69 6.82 -1.98
CA CYS A 119 -0.91 7.85 -0.97
C CYS A 119 -1.44 7.23 0.34
N GLU A 120 -0.90 7.68 1.48
CA GLU A 120 -1.41 7.39 2.84
C GLU A 120 -1.22 5.95 3.38
N THR A 121 -0.34 5.15 2.79
CA THR A 121 -0.09 3.78 3.29
C THR A 121 0.73 3.71 4.60
N GLY A 122 1.30 4.84 5.03
CA GLY A 122 2.04 4.98 6.29
C GLY A 122 1.31 5.79 7.39
N LEU A 123 0.07 6.21 7.19
CA LEU A 123 -0.70 6.95 8.21
C LEU A 123 -1.37 5.98 9.19
N GLY A 124 -1.42 6.34 10.47
CA GLY A 124 -2.14 5.58 11.49
C GLY A 124 -2.29 6.30 12.83
N ASP A 125 -2.94 5.68 13.80
CA ASP A 125 -3.28 6.30 15.09
C ASP A 125 -1.99 6.53 15.92
N ILE A 126 -1.82 7.74 16.45
CA ILE A 126 -0.71 8.12 17.34
C ILE A 126 -1.09 8.10 18.83
N ASN A 127 -2.23 7.51 19.20
CA ASN A 127 -2.58 7.34 20.61
C ASN A 127 -1.98 6.06 21.20
N GLY A 128 -0.89 6.22 21.96
CA GLY A 128 -0.49 5.38 23.10
C GLY A 128 -0.55 3.86 22.91
N SER A 129 0.62 3.25 22.68
CA SER A 129 0.95 1.82 22.75
C SER A 129 0.66 0.90 21.55
N GLU A 130 -0.13 1.30 20.55
CA GLU A 130 -0.47 0.47 19.37
C GLU A 130 -0.26 1.20 18.03
N GLY A 131 0.81 1.99 17.94
CA GLY A 131 1.05 2.97 16.87
C GLY A 131 0.77 2.49 15.44
N VAL A 132 0.35 3.45 14.62
CA VAL A 132 0.63 3.60 13.18
C VAL A 132 1.19 2.33 12.57
N TYR A 133 0.45 1.49 11.81
CA TYR A 133 0.95 0.46 10.86
C TYR A 133 -0.05 -0.66 10.55
N GLY A 134 -1.32 -0.37 10.23
CA GLY A 134 -2.30 -1.42 9.86
C GLY A 134 -1.84 -2.24 8.65
N LEU A 135 -1.54 -1.59 7.52
CA LEU A 135 -1.04 -2.25 6.30
C LEU A 135 0.34 -2.87 6.48
N GLN A 136 1.29 -2.16 7.12
CA GLN A 136 2.61 -2.73 7.39
C GLN A 136 2.51 -4.01 8.22
N ARG A 137 1.74 -3.99 9.32
CA ARG A 137 1.55 -5.17 10.17
C ARG A 137 0.90 -6.30 9.41
N ALA A 138 -0.12 -5.99 8.60
CA ALA A 138 -0.81 -6.99 7.80
C ALA A 138 0.11 -7.71 6.82
N PHE A 139 0.91 -6.97 6.03
CA PHE A 139 1.86 -7.59 5.11
C PHE A 139 2.95 -8.39 5.83
N LYS A 140 3.42 -7.92 6.99
CA LYS A 140 4.35 -8.70 7.83
C LYS A 140 3.71 -10.00 8.34
N MET A 141 2.46 -9.93 8.80
CA MET A 141 1.70 -11.11 9.24
C MET A 141 1.46 -12.09 8.09
N ALA A 142 1.26 -11.59 6.87
CA ALA A 142 1.13 -12.39 5.66
C ALA A 142 2.44 -13.06 5.19
N GLY A 143 3.58 -12.77 5.84
CA GLY A 143 4.87 -13.39 5.54
C GLY A 143 5.78 -12.61 4.58
N VAL A 144 5.54 -11.31 4.39
CA VAL A 144 6.40 -10.48 3.51
C VAL A 144 7.70 -10.06 4.20
N ASP A 145 8.85 -10.31 3.55
CA ASP A 145 10.16 -9.99 4.15
C ASP A 145 10.45 -8.49 4.19
N THR A 146 10.16 -7.74 3.13
CA THR A 146 10.54 -6.33 3.00
C THR A 146 9.39 -5.49 2.48
N LEU A 147 9.19 -4.32 3.07
CA LEU A 147 8.22 -3.33 2.62
C LEU A 147 8.90 -2.03 2.24
N ILE A 148 8.44 -1.41 1.16
CA ILE A 148 8.71 -0.02 0.83
C ILE A 148 7.39 0.73 0.82
N MET A 149 7.27 1.79 1.60
CA MET A 149 6.06 2.61 1.69
C MET A 149 6.39 4.08 1.95
N SER A 150 5.42 4.96 1.71
CA SER A 150 5.55 6.38 1.98
C SER A 150 4.94 6.77 3.34
N LEU A 151 5.63 7.65 4.06
CA LEU A 151 5.17 8.23 5.33
C LEU A 151 4.10 9.31 5.11
N TRP A 152 4.07 9.95 3.94
CA TRP A 152 3.12 10.98 3.54
C TRP A 152 2.85 10.94 2.04
N GLN A 153 1.83 11.66 1.59
CA GLN A 153 1.51 11.78 0.16
C GLN A 153 2.59 12.58 -0.58
N VAL A 154 3.25 11.91 -1.53
CA VAL A 154 4.19 12.53 -2.48
C VAL A 154 3.46 12.79 -3.79
N PRO A 155 3.68 13.91 -4.49
CA PRO A 155 3.03 14.15 -5.77
C PRO A 155 3.37 13.06 -6.81
N ASP A 156 2.39 12.68 -7.64
CA ASP A 156 2.48 11.53 -8.55
C ASP A 156 3.73 11.54 -9.44
N LYS A 157 4.11 12.73 -9.93
CA LYS A 157 5.31 12.90 -10.77
C LYS A 157 6.58 12.50 -10.02
N GLU A 158 6.73 12.95 -8.79
CA GLU A 158 7.85 12.63 -7.92
C GLU A 158 7.83 11.16 -7.50
N THR A 159 6.66 10.59 -7.20
CA THR A 159 6.48 9.16 -6.94
C THR A 159 6.92 8.32 -8.13
N ALA A 160 6.52 8.67 -9.35
CA ALA A 160 6.93 7.98 -10.57
C ALA A 160 8.45 8.05 -10.78
N ILE A 161 9.06 9.22 -10.55
CA ILE A 161 10.51 9.42 -10.62
C ILE A 161 11.23 8.57 -9.56
N PHE A 162 10.69 8.49 -8.35
CA PHE A 162 11.23 7.65 -7.28
C PHE A 162 11.23 6.17 -7.69
N MET A 163 10.08 5.67 -8.13
CA MET A 163 9.92 4.27 -8.51
C MET A 163 10.79 3.91 -9.72
N GLU A 164 10.84 4.76 -10.75
CA GLU A 164 11.73 4.53 -11.90
C GLU A 164 13.20 4.46 -11.48
N THR A 165 13.63 5.40 -10.63
CA THR A 165 15.01 5.45 -10.14
C THR A 165 15.32 4.23 -9.26
N LEU A 166 14.41 3.82 -8.39
CA LEU A 166 14.53 2.64 -7.54
C LEU A 166 14.74 1.37 -8.37
N TYR A 167 13.83 1.10 -9.32
CA TYR A 167 13.93 -0.12 -10.14
C TYR A 167 15.15 -0.11 -11.05
N LYS A 168 15.54 1.06 -11.58
CA LYS A 168 16.77 1.21 -12.35
C LYS A 168 18.00 0.91 -11.50
N ASN A 169 18.09 1.45 -10.30
CA ASN A 169 19.20 1.20 -9.37
C ASN A 169 19.20 -0.25 -8.90
N TRP A 170 18.03 -0.86 -8.70
CA TRP A 170 17.95 -2.26 -8.27
C TRP A 170 18.48 -3.23 -9.31
N THR A 171 18.40 -2.92 -10.61
CA THR A 171 19.06 -3.77 -11.61
C THR A 171 20.58 -3.65 -11.65
N LYS A 172 21.14 -2.62 -11.03
CA LYS A 172 22.59 -2.41 -10.96
C LYS A 172 23.18 -2.92 -9.65
N ASN A 173 22.38 -2.88 -8.59
CA ASN A 173 22.79 -3.27 -7.25
C ASN A 173 22.35 -4.70 -6.95
N ASN A 174 23.09 -5.38 -6.06
CA ASN A 174 22.77 -6.75 -5.67
C ASN A 174 21.58 -6.83 -4.69
N THR A 175 21.22 -5.72 -4.02
CA THR A 175 20.17 -5.71 -3.00
C THR A 175 19.21 -4.52 -3.17
N ILE A 176 17.96 -4.70 -2.76
CA ILE A 176 16.95 -3.63 -2.74
C ILE A 176 17.37 -2.48 -1.82
N ARG A 177 18.00 -2.79 -0.68
CA ARG A 177 18.50 -1.80 0.27
C ARG A 177 19.54 -0.86 -0.33
N ALA A 178 20.52 -1.41 -1.07
CA ALA A 178 21.51 -0.61 -1.76
C ALA A 178 20.86 0.29 -2.83
N ALA A 179 19.91 -0.27 -3.59
CA ALA A 179 19.16 0.47 -4.60
C ALA A 179 18.30 1.61 -4.01
N PHE A 180 17.70 1.37 -2.85
CA PHE A 180 16.90 2.35 -2.13
C PHE A 180 17.75 3.53 -1.63
N ILE A 181 18.89 3.24 -0.99
CA ILE A 181 19.83 4.26 -0.52
C ILE A 181 20.37 5.09 -1.69
N GLU A 182 20.74 4.44 -2.80
CA GLU A 182 21.19 5.15 -4.00
C GLU A 182 20.08 6.04 -4.58
N THR A 183 18.83 5.56 -4.57
CA THR A 183 17.67 6.33 -5.01
C THR A 183 17.45 7.57 -4.17
N GLN A 184 17.42 7.43 -2.83
CA GLN A 184 17.30 8.57 -1.93
C GLN A 184 18.44 9.56 -2.12
N ARG A 185 19.69 9.10 -2.29
CA ARG A 185 20.85 9.98 -2.54
C ARG A 185 20.76 10.72 -3.87
N ASN A 186 20.28 10.05 -4.93
CA ASN A 186 20.13 10.69 -6.24
C ASN A 186 19.04 11.76 -6.21
N LEU A 187 17.91 11.46 -5.55
CA LEU A 187 16.78 12.38 -5.49
C LEU A 187 16.98 13.49 -4.47
N SER A 188 17.72 13.27 -3.39
CA SER A 188 18.09 14.34 -2.46
C SER A 188 18.98 15.40 -3.10
N ARG A 189 19.82 15.04 -4.07
CA ARG A 189 20.58 16.02 -4.86
C ARG A 189 19.70 16.78 -5.85
N LYS A 190 18.73 16.08 -6.46
CA LYS A 190 17.81 16.66 -7.44
C LYS A 190 16.79 17.62 -6.79
N TYR A 191 16.30 17.26 -5.62
CA TYR A 191 15.29 17.99 -4.84
C TYR A 191 15.91 18.49 -3.52
N LYS A 192 17.07 19.13 -3.62
CA LYS A 192 17.89 19.54 -2.47
C LYS A 192 17.12 20.41 -1.48
N ASP A 193 16.32 21.33 -1.99
CA ASP A 193 15.59 22.30 -1.19
C ASP A 193 14.16 21.85 -0.88
N ASP A 194 13.79 20.62 -1.28
CA ASP A 194 12.43 20.09 -1.10
C ASP A 194 12.43 18.61 -0.68
N PRO A 195 12.76 18.31 0.60
CA PRO A 195 12.74 16.95 1.15
C PRO A 195 11.39 16.25 1.04
N PHE A 196 10.29 17.01 1.01
CA PHE A 196 8.94 16.48 0.89
C PHE A 196 8.78 15.59 -0.35
N LYS A 197 9.53 15.88 -1.42
CA LYS A 197 9.49 15.16 -2.70
C LYS A 197 10.25 13.83 -2.74
N TRP A 198 11.12 13.53 -1.77
CA TRP A 198 11.98 12.33 -1.85
C TRP A 198 12.15 11.57 -0.53
N ALA A 199 12.03 12.25 0.61
CA ALA A 199 12.28 11.67 1.93
C ALA A 199 11.09 10.87 2.49
N ALA A 200 9.97 10.84 1.78
CA ALA A 200 8.75 10.19 2.24
C ALA A 200 8.87 8.67 2.30
N PHE A 201 9.63 8.06 1.39
CA PHE A 201 9.72 6.62 1.32
C PHE A 201 10.64 6.07 2.42
N VAL A 202 10.23 4.96 3.00
CA VAL A 202 10.98 4.14 3.96
C VAL A 202 11.05 2.70 3.48
N LEU A 203 12.09 1.99 3.92
CA LEU A 203 12.27 0.56 3.68
C LEU A 203 12.28 -0.15 5.04
N LEU A 204 11.44 -1.17 5.19
CA LEU A 204 11.22 -1.93 6.42
C LEU A 204 11.54 -3.40 6.18
N GLU A 205 12.45 -3.95 6.97
CA GLU A 205 12.89 -5.36 6.98
C GLU A 205 12.43 -6.04 8.27
#